data_AF-A0A2E3LUP7-F1
#
_entry.id   AF-A0A2E3LUP7-F1
#
_cell.length_a   1.000
_cell.length_b   1.000
_cell.length_c   1.000
_cell.angle_alpha   90.00
_cell.angle_beta   90.00
_cell.angle_gamma   90.00
#
_symmetry.space_group_name_H-M   'P 1'
#
loop_
_entity.id
_entity.type
_entity.pdbx_description
1 polymer ?
#
loop_
_entity_poly.entity_id
_entity_poly.type
_entity_poly.pdbx_seq_one_letter_code
_entity_poly.pdbx_strand_id
1 'polypeptide(L)' 'MDANREEKLRDLLDSDEKTAAYVMVRCSLPGEDGKMEVEMMHAGDTVLALYLLENAQEQLQGQLEHDENGESLAIPDQNF' A
#
# COMPACT_ATOMS: atom_id res chain seq x y z
N MET A 1 -11.70 10.93 0.50
CA MET A 1 -12.20 10.01 1.54
C MET A 1 -12.58 10.86 2.73
N ASP A 2 -13.75 10.62 3.33
CA ASP A 2 -14.13 11.32 4.56
C ASP A 2 -13.16 10.94 5.68
N ALA A 3 -12.67 11.92 6.45
CA ALA A 3 -11.73 11.71 7.56
C ALA A 3 -12.17 10.59 8.53
N ASN A 4 -13.49 10.41 8.66
CA ASN A 4 -14.11 9.36 9.46
C ASN A 4 -13.77 7.92 9.01
N ARG A 5 -13.51 7.68 7.71
CA ARG A 5 -13.20 6.34 7.20
C ARG A 5 -11.76 5.93 7.50
N GLU A 6 -10.84 6.88 7.44
CA GLU A 6 -9.43 6.67 7.75
C GLU A 6 -9.24 6.36 9.23
N GLU A 7 -9.85 7.17 10.10
CA GLU A 7 -9.87 6.95 11.55
C GLU A 7 -10.43 5.56 11.88
N LYS A 8 -11.55 5.17 11.26
CA LYS A 8 -12.13 3.85 11.45
C LYS A 8 -11.23 2.70 10.99
N LEU A 9 -10.52 2.85 9.86
CA LEU A 9 -9.58 1.83 9.39
C LEU A 9 -8.40 1.68 10.34
N ARG A 10 -7.88 2.81 10.82
CA ARG A 10 -6.83 2.83 11.83
C ARG A 10 -7.28 2.16 13.12
N ASP A 11 -8.44 2.51 13.65
CA ASP A 11 -8.99 1.89 14.86
C ASP A 11 -9.18 0.37 14.71
N LEU A 12 -9.60 -0.09 13.53
CA LEU A 12 -9.75 -1.52 13.25
C LEU A 12 -8.40 -2.25 13.22
N LEU A 13 -7.37 -1.64 12.66
CA LEU A 13 -6.02 -2.21 12.60
C LEU A 13 -5.33 -2.16 13.97
N ASP A 14 -5.52 -1.07 14.71
CA ASP A 14 -4.95 -0.87 16.05
C ASP A 14 -5.63 -1.76 17.11
N SER A 15 -6.90 -2.15 16.91
CA SER A 15 -7.65 -3.02 17.83
C SER A 15 -7.56 -4.52 17.50
N ASP A 16 -6.98 -4.89 16.37
CA ASP A 16 -6.76 -6.29 16.00
C ASP A 16 -5.49 -6.84 16.65
N GLU A 17 -5.64 -7.68 17.67
CA GLU A 17 -4.54 -8.31 18.40
C GLU A 17 -3.64 -9.20 17.51
N LYS A 18 -4.08 -9.51 16.29
CA LYS A 18 -3.30 -10.29 15.30
C LYS A 18 -2.47 -9.43 14.36
N THR A 19 -2.65 -8.11 14.38
CA THR A 19 -1.89 -7.19 13.53
C THR A 19 -0.58 -6.81 14.21
N ALA A 20 0.54 -7.31 13.67
CA ALA A 20 1.88 -7.03 14.20
C ALA A 20 2.48 -5.70 13.70
N ALA A 21 2.15 -5.32 12.46
CA ALA A 21 2.53 -4.05 11.85
C ALA A 21 1.65 -3.78 10.62
N TYR A 22 1.47 -2.51 10.28
CA TYR A 22 0.85 -2.12 9.00
C TYR A 22 1.46 -0.82 8.46
N VAL A 23 1.31 -0.63 7.14
CA VAL A 23 1.58 0.64 6.45
C VAL A 23 0.32 1.01 5.67
N MET A 24 -0.16 2.24 5.84
CA MET A 24 -1.28 2.79 5.11
C MET A 24 -0.78 3.90 4.20
N VAL A 25 -1.03 3.75 2.91
CA VAL A 25 -0.66 4.74 1.88
C VAL A 25 -1.93 5.29 1.26
N ARG A 26 -2.06 6.61 1.27
CA ARG A 26 -3.18 7.34 0.69
C ARG A 26 -2.66 8.26 -0.41
N CYS A 27 -3.22 8.13 -1.60
CA CYS A 27 -2.94 9.04 -2.71
C CYS A 27 -4.20 9.87 -2.98
N SER A 28 -4.03 11.19 -3.10
CA SER A 28 -5.07 12.05 -3.65
C SER A 28 -5.27 11.73 -5.13
N LEU A 29 -6.38 12.22 -5.69
CA LEU A 29 -6.49 12.34 -7.13
C LEU A 29 -5.42 13.33 -7.63
N PRO A 30 -4.92 13.17 -8.87
CA PRO A 30 -4.04 14.16 -9.48
C PRO A 30 -4.73 15.53 -9.54
N GLY A 31 -4.03 16.57 -9.10
CA GLY A 31 -4.46 17.95 -9.26
C GLY A 31 -4.36 18.44 -10.70
N GLU A 32 -4.80 19.66 -10.96
CA GLU A 32 -4.69 20.29 -12.30
C GLU A 32 -3.24 20.47 -12.76
N ASP A 33 -2.29 20.51 -11.83
CA ASP A 33 -0.85 20.55 -12.12
C ASP A 33 -0.22 19.15 -12.31
N GLY A 34 -1.05 18.11 -12.29
CA GLY A 34 -0.64 16.72 -12.44
C GLY A 34 0.03 16.11 -11.20
N LYS A 35 0.15 16.84 -10.10
CA LYS A 35 0.73 16.31 -8.86
C LYS A 35 -0.30 15.57 -8.04
N MET A 36 0.16 14.52 -7.37
CA MET A 36 -0.62 13.78 -6.37
C MET A 36 -0.04 14.06 -4.99
N GLU A 37 -0.91 14.30 -4.01
CA GLU A 37 -0.53 14.30 -2.61
C GLU A 37 -0.52 12.85 -2.12
N VAL A 38 0.61 12.44 -1.56
CA VAL A 38 0.79 11.10 -1.00
C VAL A 38 1.04 11.22 0.48
N GLU A 39 0.21 10.56 1.28
CA GLU A 39 0.36 10.46 2.71
C GLU A 39 0.62 9.00 3.09
N MET A 40 1.58 8.80 4.00
CA MET A 40 1.90 7.48 4.54
C MET A 40 1.85 7.53 6.06
N MET A 41 1.24 6.50 6.65
CA MET A 41 1.26 6.25 8.07
C MET A 41 1.63 4.78 8.33
N HIS A 42 2.24 4.51 9.47
CA HIS A 42 2.55 3.15 9.90
C HIS A 42 2.32 3.01 11.41
N ALA A 43 2.04 1.78 11.85
CA ALA A 43 2.00 1.45 13.28
C ALA A 43 2.44 -0.01 13.51
N GLY A 44 2.66 -0.36 14.78
CA GLY A 44 3.23 -1.64 15.19
C GLY A 44 4.75 -1.65 15.11
N ASP A 45 5.33 -2.82 14.80
CA ASP A 45 6.78 -2.97 14.70
C ASP A 45 7.35 -2.20 13.49
N THR A 46 8.21 -1.23 13.77
CA THR A 46 8.79 -0.34 12.75
C THR A 46 9.75 -1.07 11.80
N VAL A 47 10.49 -2.07 12.29
CA VAL A 47 11.42 -2.84 11.47
C VAL A 47 10.63 -3.71 10.49
N LEU A 48 9.55 -4.33 10.96
CA LEU A 48 8.66 -5.11 10.10
C LEU A 48 7.95 -4.22 9.07
N ALA A 49 7.45 -3.05 9.47
CA ALA A 49 6.82 -2.09 8.56
C ALA A 49 7.79 -1.62 7.46
N LEU A 50 9.04 -1.32 7.82
CA LEU A 50 10.07 -0.95 6.85
C LEU A 50 10.38 -2.10 5.89
N TYR A 51 10.57 -3.31 6.41
CA TYR A 51 10.78 -4.50 5.59
C TYR A 51 9.64 -4.70 4.57
N LEU A 52 8.39 -4.62 5.02
CA LEU A 52 7.23 -4.74 4.13
C LEU A 52 7.24 -3.67 3.03
N LEU A 53 7.60 -2.43 3.39
CA LEU A 53 7.63 -1.31 2.45
C LEU A 53 8.74 -1.47 1.40
N GLU A 54 9.94 -1.86 1.82
CA GLU A 54 11.08 -2.11 0.91
C GLU A 54 10.73 -3.24 -0.08
N ASN A 55 10.22 -4.36 0.43
CA ASN A 55 9.80 -5.49 -0.40
C ASN A 55 8.68 -5.11 -1.39
N ALA A 56 7.71 -4.31 -0.94
CA ALA A 56 6.64 -3.83 -1.81
C ALA A 56 7.18 -2.92 -2.92
N GLN A 57 8.13 -2.03 -2.61
CA GLN A 57 8.77 -1.17 -3.60
C GLN A 57 9.54 -1.99 -4.66
N GLU A 58 10.32 -2.98 -4.25
CA GLU A 58 11.06 -3.86 -5.16
C GLU A 58 10.12 -4.61 -6.11
N GLN A 59 9.03 -5.18 -5.58
CA GLN A 59 8.04 -5.90 -6.40
C GLN A 59 7.32 -4.98 -7.39
N LEU A 60 6.93 -3.78 -6.97
CA LEU A 60 6.27 -2.80 -7.84
C LEU A 60 7.21 -2.31 -8.95
N GLN A 61 8.49 -2.06 -8.64
CA GLN A 61 9.49 -1.69 -9.64
C GLN A 61 9.66 -2.78 -10.69
N GLY A 62 9.78 -4.05 -10.28
CA GLY A 62 9.89 -5.18 -11.21
C GLY A 62 8.65 -5.42 -12.09
N GLN A 63 7.47 -4.97 -11.65
CA GLN A 63 6.26 -4.99 -12.48
C GLN A 63 6.24 -3.86 -13.51
N LEU A 64 6.70 -2.66 -13.14
CA LEU A 64 6.80 -1.52 -14.04
C LEU A 64 7.82 -1.74 -15.16
N GLU A 65 8.90 -2.48 -14.88
CA GLU A 65 9.92 -2.86 -15.86
C GLU A 65 9.48 -3.99 -16.81
N HIS A 66 8.42 -4.75 -16.47
CA HIS A 66 7.86 -5.80 -17.36
C HIS A 66 6.73 -5.30 -18.26
N ASP A 67 6.13 -4.15 -17.97
CA ASP A 67 4.96 -3.62 -18.70
C ASP A 67 5.32 -3.02 -20.09
N GLU A 68 6.60 -2.87 -20.42
CA GLU A 68 7.05 -2.33 -21.70
C GLU A 68 6.75 -3.23 -22.93
N ASN A 69 6.19 -4.43 -22.73
CA ASN A 69 5.81 -5.35 -23.81
C ASN A 69 4.34 -5.81 -23.81
N GLY A 70 3.40 -5.06 -23.21
CA GLY A 70 1.98 -5.10 -23.58
C GLY A 70 1.27 -6.48 -23.59
N GLU A 71 1.62 -7.42 -22.72
CA GLU A 71 0.85 -8.65 -22.53
C GLU A 71 0.19 -8.69 -21.14
N SER A 72 -1.14 -8.84 -21.19
CA SER A 72 -2.11 -8.86 -20.11
C SER A 72 -1.68 -9.62 -18.85
N LEU A 73 -1.84 -8.99 -17.68
CA LEU A 73 -1.70 -9.60 -16.36
C LEU A 73 -2.72 -10.74 -16.16
N ALA A 74 -2.30 -11.98 -16.42
CA ALA A 74 -2.93 -13.14 -15.83
C ALA A 74 -2.51 -13.19 -14.34
N ILE A 75 -3.44 -12.88 -13.44
CA ILE A 75 -3.26 -13.17 -12.01
C ILE A 75 -3.08 -14.70 -11.89
N PRO A 76 -1.94 -15.21 -11.39
CA PRO A 76 -1.82 -16.64 -11.18
C PRO A 76 -2.78 -17.04 -10.06
N ASP A 77 -3.66 -18.01 -10.35
CA ASP A 77 -4.47 -18.73 -9.36
C ASP A 77 -3.56 -19.23 -8.24
N GLN A 78 -3.58 -18.54 -7.10
CA GLN A 78 -2.90 -18.97 -5.89
C GLN A 78 -3.82 -19.98 -5.19
N ASN A 79 -3.57 -21.26 -5.47
CA ASN A 79 -4.19 -22.39 -4.78
C ASN A 79 -3.72 -22.40 -3.32
N PHE A 80 -4.63 -22.12 -2.38
CA PHE A 80 -4.50 -22.49 -0.96
C PHE A 80 -5.06 -23.89 -0.73
#